data_AF-A0A382ZW18-F1
#
_entry.id   AF-A0A382ZW18-F1
#
_cell.length_a   1.000
_cell.length_b   1.000
_cell.length_c   1.000
_cell.angle_alpha   90.00
_cell.angle_beta   90.00
_cell.angle_gamma   90.00
#
_symmetry.space_group_name_H-M   'P 1'
#
loop_
_entity.id
_entity.type
_entity.pdbx_description
1 polymer ?
#
loop_
_entity_poly.entity_id
_entity_poly.type
_entity_poly.pdbx_seq_one_letter_code
_entity_poly.pdbx_strand_id
1 'polypeptide(L)'
;MQTFNTKSNIGVYYELTKPKIWYLLVFTAFGAALTASNVFNVPISLETWALLLGGVAAGSAAANTLTNYHDRDIDAIMERTKGRPIPSRRIYPAEKARNFGLILAAISLACAFGICFTASFWQG
;
A
#
# COMPACT_ATOMS: atom_id res chain seq x y z
N MET A 1 -14.85 -10.02 29.75
CA MET A 1 -13.88 -10.85 28.99
C MET A 1 -13.97 -10.45 27.52
N GLN A 2 -13.03 -9.68 26.98
CA GLN A 2 -12.98 -9.42 25.54
C GLN A 2 -12.41 -10.67 24.86
N THR A 3 -13.23 -11.36 24.07
CA THR A 3 -12.82 -12.54 23.32
C THR A 3 -11.86 -12.09 22.20
N PHE A 4 -10.56 -12.31 22.41
CA PHE A 4 -9.55 -12.10 21.38
C PHE A 4 -9.77 -13.13 20.27
N ASN A 5 -10.61 -12.78 19.30
CA ASN A 5 -10.82 -13.58 18.11
C ASN A 5 -9.51 -13.57 17.31
N THR A 6 -8.79 -14.70 17.34
CA THR A 6 -7.55 -14.94 16.62
C THR A 6 -7.81 -15.01 15.11
N LYS A 7 -8.28 -13.92 14.50
CA LYS A 7 -8.05 -13.70 13.08
C LYS A 7 -6.53 -13.67 12.91
N SER A 8 -6.00 -14.56 12.07
CA SER A 8 -4.59 -14.60 11.68
C SER A 8 -4.05 -13.17 11.54
N ASN A 9 -2.95 -12.86 12.22
CA ASN A 9 -2.35 -11.51 12.26
C ASN A 9 -2.25 -10.92 10.83
N ILE A 10 -1.92 -11.76 9.84
CA ILE A 10 -1.83 -11.39 8.42
C ILE A 10 -3.15 -10.87 7.85
N GLY A 11 -4.28 -11.52 8.17
CA GLY A 11 -5.59 -11.11 7.69
C GLY A 11 -6.02 -9.74 8.23
N VAL A 12 -5.56 -9.39 9.43
CA VAL A 12 -5.82 -8.09 10.06
C VAL A 12 -5.01 -6.98 9.39
N TYR A 13 -3.74 -7.22 9.06
CA TYR A 13 -2.94 -6.28 8.25
C TYR A 13 -3.47 -6.16 6.83
N TYR A 14 -3.94 -7.25 6.23
CA TYR A 14 -4.56 -7.20 4.90
C TYR A 14 -5.83 -6.35 4.89
N GLU A 15 -6.72 -6.52 5.88
CA GLU A 15 -7.90 -5.67 6.09
C GLU A 15 -7.52 -4.18 6.24
N LEU A 16 -6.42 -3.89 6.95
CA LEU A 16 -5.92 -2.54 7.20
C LEU A 16 -5.51 -1.81 5.91
N THR A 17 -4.88 -2.52 4.97
CA THR A 17 -4.40 -1.94 3.69
C THR A 17 -5.52 -1.59 2.71
N LYS A 18 -6.77 -2.03 2.97
CA LYS A 18 -7.95 -1.83 2.11
C LYS A 18 -7.70 -2.26 0.65
N PRO A 19 -7.65 -3.57 0.36
CA PRO A 19 -7.28 -4.14 -0.94
C PRO A 19 -8.02 -3.55 -2.14
N LYS A 20 -9.32 -3.27 -1.97
CA LYS A 20 -10.15 -2.69 -3.03
C LYS A 20 -9.62 -1.34 -3.55
N ILE A 21 -8.95 -0.56 -2.70
CA ILE A 21 -8.44 0.77 -3.08
C ILE A 21 -7.19 0.62 -3.93
N TRP A 22 -6.22 -0.15 -3.47
CA TRP A 22 -4.95 -0.27 -4.19
C TRP A 22 -5.06 -1.13 -5.45
N TYR A 23 -6.00 -2.09 -5.54
CA TYR A 23 -6.28 -2.79 -6.81
C TYR A 23 -6.70 -1.84 -7.93
N LEU A 24 -7.60 -0.90 -7.63
CA LEU A 24 -8.06 0.08 -8.61
C LEU A 24 -6.91 1.01 -9.04
N LEU A 25 -6.05 1.38 -8.09
CA LEU A 25 -4.86 2.19 -8.37
C LEU A 25 -3.85 1.45 -9.26
N VAL A 26 -3.61 0.18 -9.00
CA VAL A 26 -2.73 -0.66 -9.83
C VAL A 26 -3.28 -0.82 -11.24
N PHE A 27 -4.60 -1.00 -11.38
CA PHE A 27 -5.25 -1.09 -12.69
C PHE A 27 -5.12 0.21 -13.51
N THR A 28 -5.33 1.36 -12.86
CA THR A 28 -5.17 2.66 -13.53
C THR A 28 -3.71 2.92 -13.91
N ALA A 29 -2.76 2.58 -13.03
CA ALA A 29 -1.34 2.66 -13.34
C ALA A 29 -0.93 1.75 -14.50
N PHE A 30 -1.51 0.54 -14.59
CA PHE A 30 -1.30 -0.38 -15.69
C PHE A 30 -1.76 0.21 -17.03
N GLY A 31 -2.98 0.75 -17.08
CA GLY A 31 -3.49 1.42 -18.28
C GLY A 31 -2.67 2.63 -18.70
N ALA A 32 -2.23 3.44 -17.73
CA ALA A 32 -1.35 4.59 -17.98
C ALA A 32 0.01 4.16 -18.56
N ALA A 33 0.65 3.13 -17.99
CA ALA A 33 1.92 2.61 -18.46
C ALA A 33 1.83 2.00 -19.87
N LEU A 34 0.77 1.25 -20.17
CA LEU A 34 0.52 0.73 -21.52
C LEU A 34 0.35 1.87 -22.55
N THR A 35 -0.43 2.88 -22.18
CA THR A 35 -0.68 4.04 -23.07
C THR A 35 0.61 4.80 -23.32
N ALA A 36 1.41 5.06 -22.28
CA ALA A 36 2.71 5.70 -22.40
C ALA A 36 3.68 4.89 -23.27
N SER A 37 3.75 3.57 -23.08
CA SER A 37 4.59 2.67 -23.90
C SER A 37 4.23 2.77 -25.39
N ASN A 38 2.94 2.80 -25.72
CA ASN A 38 2.48 2.89 -27.10
C ASN A 38 2.75 4.27 -27.72
N VAL A 39 2.51 5.36 -26.99
CA VAL A 39 2.71 6.74 -27.47
C VAL A 39 4.19 7.05 -27.72
N PHE A 40 5.07 6.63 -26.79
CA PHE A 40 6.50 6.94 -26.88
C PHE A 40 7.32 5.83 -27.55
N ASN A 41 6.70 4.73 -27.99
CA ASN A 41 7.36 3.54 -28.54
C ASN A 41 8.48 3.00 -27.64
N VAL A 42 8.35 3.16 -26.32
CA VAL A 42 9.33 2.65 -25.35
C VAL A 42 8.84 1.30 -24.83
N PRO A 43 9.57 0.20 -25.08
CA PRO A 43 9.22 -1.10 -24.54
C PRO A 43 9.44 -1.12 -23.01
N ILE A 44 8.40 -1.50 -22.27
CA ILE A 44 8.50 -1.64 -20.81
C ILE A 44 9.00 -3.06 -20.50
N SER A 45 10.18 -3.17 -19.87
CA SER A 45 10.72 -4.44 -19.41
C SER A 45 9.84 -5.08 -18.32
N LEU A 46 9.88 -6.40 -18.20
CA LEU A 46 9.14 -7.13 -17.16
C LEU A 46 9.51 -6.65 -15.75
N GLU A 47 10.78 -6.27 -15.55
CA GLU A 47 11.29 -5.70 -14.30
C GLU A 47 10.62 -4.35 -13.99
N THR A 48 10.53 -3.47 -14.98
CA THR A 48 9.87 -2.17 -14.83
C THR A 48 8.38 -2.33 -14.52
N TRP A 49 7.72 -3.31 -15.13
CA TRP A 49 6.34 -3.67 -14.79
C TRP A 49 6.19 -4.11 -13.33
N ALA A 50 7.06 -5.01 -12.86
CA ALA A 50 7.03 -5.49 -11.49
C ALA A 50 7.26 -4.36 -10.48
N LEU A 51 8.23 -3.47 -10.75
CA LEU A 51 8.53 -2.31 -9.91
C LEU A 51 7.38 -1.30 -9.91
N LEU A 52 6.78 -1.02 -11.06
CA LEU A 52 5.67 -0.07 -11.18
C LEU A 52 4.44 -0.55 -10.44
N LEU A 53 3.97 -1.77 -10.74
CA LEU A 53 2.75 -2.31 -10.12
C LEU A 53 2.96 -2.57 -8.62
N GLY A 54 4.13 -3.11 -8.24
CA GLY A 54 4.49 -3.34 -6.85
C GLY A 54 4.64 -2.04 -6.05
N GLY A 55 5.28 -1.02 -6.63
CA GLY A 55 5.45 0.29 -6.02
C GLY A 55 4.11 0.99 -5.78
N VAL A 56 3.23 1.01 -6.78
CA VAL A 56 1.89 1.61 -6.65
C VAL A 56 1.05 0.89 -5.59
N ALA A 57 1.08 -0.44 -5.57
CA ALA A 57 0.39 -1.23 -4.55
C ALA A 57 0.93 -0.93 -3.14
N ALA A 58 2.25 -0.95 -2.96
CA ALA A 58 2.91 -0.69 -1.69
C ALA A 58 2.66 0.75 -1.19
N GLY A 59 2.77 1.74 -2.06
CA GLY A 59 2.56 3.15 -1.72
C GLY A 59 1.11 3.44 -1.32
N SER A 60 0.14 2.87 -2.04
CA SER A 60 -1.28 3.01 -1.70
C SER A 60 -1.63 2.30 -0.38
N ALA A 61 -1.08 1.10 -0.17
CA ALA A 61 -1.23 0.37 1.10
C ALA A 61 -0.59 1.13 2.28
N ALA A 62 0.57 1.75 2.07
CA ALA A 62 1.24 2.60 3.06
C ALA A 62 0.37 3.80 3.45
N ALA A 63 -0.12 4.55 2.45
CA ALA A 63 -0.95 5.73 2.67
C ALA A 63 -2.22 5.38 3.46
N ASN A 64 -2.96 4.36 3.04
CA ASN A 64 -4.16 3.89 3.74
C ASN A 64 -3.88 3.47 5.20
N THR A 65 -2.75 2.79 5.41
CA THR A 65 -2.34 2.33 6.74
C THR A 65 -2.00 3.52 7.65
N LEU A 66 -1.22 4.47 7.14
CA LEU A 66 -0.79 5.67 7.88
C LEU A 66 -1.98 6.58 8.20
N THR A 67 -2.91 6.78 7.26
CA THR A 67 -4.14 7.53 7.51
C THR A 67 -4.99 6.86 8.58
N ASN A 68 -5.22 5.55 8.50
CA ASN A 68 -5.98 4.84 9.54
C ASN A 68 -5.27 4.87 10.91
N TYR A 69 -3.93 4.93 10.93
CA TYR A 69 -3.18 5.09 12.18
C TYR A 69 -3.32 6.50 12.75
N HIS A 70 -3.33 7.52 11.89
CA HIS A 70 -3.52 8.90 12.31
C HIS A 70 -4.93 9.11 12.90
N ASP A 71 -5.96 8.63 12.20
CA ASP A 71 -7.37 8.78 12.59
C ASP A 71 -7.81 7.85 13.74
N ARG A 72 -6.88 7.12 14.38
CA ARG A 72 -7.19 6.05 15.33
C ARG A 72 -8.00 6.50 16.55
N ASP A 73 -7.79 7.73 16.99
CA ASP A 73 -8.43 8.38 18.13
C ASP A 73 -9.84 8.83 17.78
N ILE A 74 -10.01 9.45 16.62
CA ILE A 74 -11.30 9.82 16.04
C ILE A 74 -12.14 8.57 15.77
N ASP A 75 -11.53 7.54 15.16
CA ASP A 75 -12.20 6.28 14.87
C ASP A 75 -12.63 5.53 16.14
N ALA A 76 -11.97 5.74 17.28
CA ALA A 76 -12.34 5.09 18.54
C ALA A 76 -13.65 5.62 19.14
N ILE A 77 -13.99 6.90 18.88
CA ILE A 77 -15.23 7.53 19.37
C ILE A 77 -16.39 7.44 18.37
N MET A 78 -16.13 7.06 17.13
CA MET A 78 -17.16 6.95 16.08
C MET A 78 -17.81 5.57 16.05
N GLU A 79 -19.14 5.50 16.18
CA GLU A 79 -19.88 4.23 16.14
C GLU A 79 -19.67 3.41 14.87
N ARG A 80 -19.52 4.10 13.73
CA ARG A 80 -19.30 3.47 12.43
C ARG A 80 -17.90 2.85 12.29
N THR A 81 -16.89 3.39 12.95
CA THR A 81 -15.47 3.04 12.70
C THR A 81 -14.71 2.50 13.90
N LYS A 82 -15.33 2.48 15.10
CA LYS A 82 -14.81 1.84 16.32
C LYS A 82 -14.39 0.39 16.14
N GLY A 83 -15.00 -0.33 15.20
CA GLY A 83 -14.69 -1.71 14.87
C GLY A 83 -13.43 -1.93 14.02
N ARG A 84 -12.77 -0.87 13.52
CA ARG A 84 -11.57 -0.99 12.67
C ARG A 84 -10.38 -1.63 13.41
N PRO A 85 -9.42 -2.24 12.71
CA PRO A 85 -8.32 -3.01 13.33
C PRO A 85 -7.49 -2.28 14.40
N ILE A 86 -7.23 -0.98 14.20
CA ILE A 86 -6.42 -0.16 15.11
C ILE A 86 -7.22 0.27 16.36
N PRO A 87 -8.39 0.92 16.26
CA PRO A 87 -9.17 1.33 17.44
C PRO A 87 -9.72 0.15 18.25
N SER A 88 -10.06 -0.97 17.58
CA SER A 88 -10.51 -2.20 18.25
C SER A 88 -9.39 -3.00 18.96
N ARG A 89 -8.16 -2.46 18.98
CA ARG A 89 -6.95 -3.11 19.57
C ARG A 89 -6.61 -4.48 18.99
N ARG A 90 -7.12 -4.83 17.80
CA ARG A 90 -6.71 -6.04 17.06
C ARG A 90 -5.25 -5.95 16.61
N ILE A 91 -4.73 -4.72 16.42
CA ILE A 91 -3.31 -4.46 16.23
C ILE A 91 -2.80 -3.68 17.45
N TYR A 92 -2.14 -4.37 18.37
CA TYR A 92 -1.54 -3.77 19.57
C TYR A 92 -0.05 -4.13 19.73
N PRO A 93 0.82 -3.17 20.08
CA PRO A 93 0.60 -1.71 20.13
C PRO A 93 0.32 -1.10 18.74
N ALA A 94 -0.41 0.00 18.70
CA ALA A 94 -0.78 0.69 17.47
C ALA A 94 0.44 1.17 16.66
N GLU A 95 1.59 1.38 17.31
CA GLU A 95 2.86 1.71 16.65
C GLU A 95 3.31 0.66 15.63
N LYS A 96 2.90 -0.61 15.79
CA LYS A 96 3.16 -1.65 14.79
C LYS A 96 2.51 -1.31 13.45
N ALA A 97 1.29 -0.73 13.46
CA ALA A 97 0.62 -0.30 12.24
C ALA A 97 1.37 0.87 11.57
N ARG A 98 1.87 1.83 12.36
CA ARG A 98 2.72 2.93 11.86
C ARG A 98 3.98 2.38 11.21
N ASN A 99 4.72 1.52 11.91
CA ASN A 99 5.99 0.97 11.42
C ASN A 99 5.76 0.14 10.15
N PHE A 100 4.67 -0.64 10.10
CA PHE A 100 4.27 -1.37 8.88
C PHE A 100 3.99 -0.42 7.71
N GLY A 101 3.24 0.65 7.93
CA GLY A 101 2.99 1.67 6.91
C GLY A 101 4.28 2.36 6.43
N LEU A 102 5.21 2.66 7.34
CA LEU A 102 6.52 3.24 6.99
C LEU A 102 7.39 2.28 6.17
N ILE A 103 7.39 0.98 6.50
CA ILE A 103 8.10 -0.04 5.72
C ILE A 103 7.52 -0.14 4.31
N LEU A 104 6.19 -0.16 4.17
CA LEU A 104 5.53 -0.14 2.86
C LEU A 104 5.88 1.12 2.05
N ALA A 105 5.94 2.28 2.70
CA ALA A 105 6.36 3.52 2.05
C ALA A 105 7.83 3.45 1.57
N ALA A 106 8.72 2.90 2.39
CA ALA A 106 10.12 2.69 2.02
C ALA A 106 10.26 1.72 0.83
N ILE A 107 9.48 0.63 0.81
CA ILE A 107 9.43 -0.31 -0.32
C ILE A 107 8.94 0.40 -1.59
N SER A 108 7.87 1.19 -1.48
CA SER A 108 7.34 1.98 -2.60
C SER A 108 8.41 2.93 -3.16
N LEU A 109 9.16 3.61 -2.29
CA LEU A 109 10.21 4.53 -2.70
C LEU A 109 11.38 3.79 -3.35
N ALA A 110 11.77 2.63 -2.82
CA ALA A 110 12.79 1.78 -3.42
C ALA A 110 12.38 1.27 -4.81
N CYS A 111 11.11 0.89 -4.99
CA CYS A 111 10.57 0.54 -6.30
C CYS A 111 10.63 1.71 -7.28
N ALA A 112 10.20 2.91 -6.85
CA ALA A 112 10.27 4.11 -7.67
C ALA A 112 11.70 4.47 -8.06
N PHE A 113 12.65 4.37 -7.13
CA PHE A 113 14.07 4.56 -7.40
C PHE A 113 14.61 3.51 -8.39
N GLY A 114 14.19 2.25 -8.25
CA GLY A 114 14.52 1.18 -9.18
C GLY A 114 14.06 1.48 -10.61
N ILE A 115 12.86 2.04 -10.78
CA ILE A 115 12.36 2.46 -12.11
C ILE A 115 13.25 3.54 -12.72
N CYS A 116 13.67 4.54 -11.93
CA CYS A 116 14.59 5.57 -12.41
C CYS A 116 15.92 4.95 -12.86
N PHE A 117 16.43 3.97 -12.12
CA PHE A 117 17.65 3.26 -12.48
C PHE A 117 17.49 2.46 -13.78
N THR A 118 16.46 1.62 -13.91
CA THR A 118 16.23 0.83 -15.13
C THR A 118 15.99 1.69 -16.36
N ALA A 119 15.28 2.81 -16.21
CA ALA A 119 15.06 3.76 -17.30
C ALA A 119 16.35 4.46 -17.74
N SER A 120 17.22 4.84 -16.79
CA SER A 120 18.49 5.52 -17.08
C SER A 120 19.48 4.61 -17.80
N PHE A 121 19.53 3.33 -17.44
CA PHE A 121 20.42 2.35 -18.09
C PHE A 121 20.01 1.99 -19.52
N TRP A 122 18.74 2.17 -19.87
CA TRP A 122 18.24 1.83 -21.21
C TRP A 122 18.28 3.01 -22.20
N GLN A 123 18.40 4.25 -21.70
CA GLN A 123 18.51 5.47 -22.52
C GLN A 123 19.94 5.99 -22.67
N GLY A 124 20.92 5.37 -22.01
CA GLY A 124 22.36 5.72 -22.08
C GLY A 124 23.12 5.01 -23.18
#